data_AF-B4G7C0-F1
#
_entry.id   AF-B4G7C0-F1
#
_cell.length_a   1.000
_cell.length_b   1.000
_cell.length_c   1.000
_cell.angle_alpha   90.00
_cell.angle_beta   90.00
_cell.angle_gamma   90.00
#
_symmetry.space_group_name_H-M   'P 1'
#
loop_
_entity.id
_entity.type
_entity.pdbx_description
1 polymer ?
#
loop_
_entity_poly.entity_id
_entity_poly.type
_entity_poly.pdbx_seq_one_letter_code
_entity_poly.pdbx_strand_id
1 'polypeptide(L)'
;MDATHATLVHWFRKGLRVHDNPALTQIFSAANAAPEKFHVRPIFILDPGILDWMQVGANRWRFLQQTLHDLDQQLRKLNSRLFVVRGKPVDVFPRVFKSWRVELLTFETDIEPYALQRDAAVQKLAKAEGIKVDTHCSHTIYNPELVIAKNMGKAPITYQKFLSVVDQLKVPKVLELPEQLVKKALPPKDEVEQQDDNAYDVLL
;
A
#
# COMPACT_ATOMS: atom_id res chain seq x y z
N MET A 1 25.02 9.23 7.26
CA MET A 1 23.71 8.56 7.31
C MET A 1 22.93 9.22 8.42
N ASP A 2 21.76 9.79 8.11
CA ASP A 2 20.93 10.52 9.06
C ASP A 2 20.36 9.53 10.10
N ALA A 3 21.01 9.45 11.27
CA ALA A 3 20.80 8.36 12.22
C ALA A 3 19.50 8.47 13.04
N THR A 4 18.68 9.49 12.82
CA THR A 4 17.57 9.86 13.71
C THR A 4 16.17 9.56 13.17
N HIS A 5 15.98 9.40 11.85
CA HIS A 5 14.66 9.24 11.25
C HIS A 5 14.32 7.78 10.92
N ALA A 6 13.09 7.37 11.23
CA ALA A 6 12.51 6.09 10.80
C ALA A 6 11.64 6.28 9.54
N THR A 7 11.29 5.20 8.84
CA THR A 7 10.44 5.30 7.64
C THR A 7 9.05 4.71 7.86
N LEU A 8 8.03 5.43 7.40
CA LEU A 8 6.66 4.98 7.30
C LEU A 8 6.39 4.62 5.82
N VAL A 9 5.97 3.38 5.58
CA VAL A 9 5.76 2.84 4.22
C VAL A 9 4.28 2.59 3.98
N HIS A 10 3.75 3.11 2.87
CA HIS A 10 2.46 2.68 2.34
C HIS A 10 2.70 1.83 1.09
N TRP A 11 2.18 0.61 1.04
CA TRP A 11 2.34 -0.28 -0.10
C TRP A 11 1.07 -0.37 -0.94
N PHE A 12 1.15 0.23 -2.13
CA PHE A 12 0.15 0.16 -3.19
C PHE A 12 0.19 -1.18 -3.93
N ARG A 13 -0.99 -1.76 -4.19
CA ARG A 13 -1.17 -2.97 -5.05
C ARG A 13 -2.41 -2.82 -5.93
N LYS A 14 -3.58 -2.81 -5.29
CA LYS A 14 -4.82 -2.22 -5.79
C LYS A 14 -4.82 -0.77 -5.30
N GLY A 15 -5.91 -0.22 -4.78
CA GLY A 15 -5.90 1.06 -4.05
C GLY A 15 -5.06 2.19 -4.67
N LEU A 16 -4.92 2.26 -6.00
CA LEU A 16 -3.98 3.15 -6.71
C LEU A 16 -4.53 4.58 -6.77
N ARG A 17 -4.79 5.15 -5.59
CA ARG A 17 -5.46 6.42 -5.39
C ARG A 17 -4.99 7.07 -4.08
N VAL A 18 -5.04 8.40 -4.07
CA VAL A 18 -4.79 9.20 -2.87
C VAL A 18 -6.06 9.52 -2.08
N HIS A 19 -7.23 9.60 -2.74
CA HIS A 19 -8.51 9.84 -2.08
C HIS A 19 -9.06 8.56 -1.44
N ASP A 20 -9.84 8.71 -0.37
CA ASP A 20 -10.50 7.60 0.33
C ASP A 20 -9.58 6.40 0.57
N ASN A 21 -8.34 6.67 1.00
CA ASN A 21 -7.33 5.66 1.25
C ASN A 21 -6.88 5.72 2.72
N PRO A 22 -7.60 5.06 3.64
CA PRO A 22 -7.30 5.11 5.07
C PRO A 22 -5.89 4.60 5.41
N ALA A 23 -5.38 3.60 4.67
CA ALA A 23 -4.03 3.09 4.85
C ALA A 23 -2.96 4.14 4.51
N LEU A 24 -3.14 4.91 3.43
CA LEU A 24 -2.26 6.00 3.06
C LEU A 24 -2.40 7.19 4.01
N THR A 25 -3.64 7.59 4.33
CA THR A 25 -3.93 8.71 5.23
C THR A 25 -3.29 8.49 6.60
N GLN A 26 -3.31 7.27 7.14
CA GLN A 26 -2.65 6.94 8.40
C GLN A 26 -1.15 7.26 8.38
N ILE A 27 -0.45 6.94 7.29
CA ILE A 27 0.99 7.21 7.12
C ILE A 27 1.25 8.72 7.09
N PHE A 28 0.45 9.46 6.32
CA PHE A 28 0.61 10.91 6.17
C PHE A 28 0.29 11.66 7.48
N SER A 29 -0.80 11.29 8.16
CA SER A 29 -1.15 11.87 9.46
C SER A 29 -0.10 11.59 10.53
N ALA A 30 0.44 10.37 10.58
CA ALA A 30 1.51 10.02 11.52
C ALA A 30 2.81 10.79 11.25
N ALA A 31 3.18 10.98 9.98
CA ALA A 31 4.33 11.79 9.60
C ALA A 31 4.14 13.27 9.96
N ASN A 32 2.97 13.84 9.70
CA ASN A 32 2.66 15.24 10.05
C ASN A 32 2.60 15.47 11.56
N ALA A 33 2.19 14.47 12.35
CA ALA A 33 2.21 14.55 13.81
C ALA A 33 3.63 14.58 14.40
N ALA A 34 4.64 14.05 13.67
CA ALA A 34 6.04 14.09 14.08
C ALA A 34 6.99 14.31 12.87
N PRO A 35 7.03 15.54 12.29
CA PRO A 35 7.71 15.81 11.03
C PRO A 35 9.22 15.52 11.02
N GLU A 36 9.87 15.61 12.18
CA GLU A 36 11.30 15.34 12.36
C GLU A 36 11.60 13.91 12.81
N LYS A 37 10.60 13.03 12.89
CA LYS A 37 10.80 11.61 13.22
C LYS A 37 10.75 10.72 11.99
N PHE A 38 9.94 11.08 11.01
CA PHE A 38 9.54 10.15 9.97
C PHE A 38 9.83 10.63 8.55
N HIS A 39 10.35 9.70 7.76
CA HIS A 39 10.28 9.75 6.30
C HIS A 39 9.06 8.96 5.83
N VAL A 40 8.51 9.35 4.67
CA VAL A 40 7.36 8.67 4.06
C VAL A 40 7.79 8.11 2.71
N ARG A 41 7.58 6.79 2.51
CA ARG A 41 7.80 6.11 1.23
C ARG A 41 6.52 5.39 0.78
N PRO A 42 5.69 6.03 -0.07
CA PRO A 42 4.61 5.36 -0.78
C PRO A 42 5.20 4.53 -1.92
N ILE A 43 5.02 3.21 -1.87
CA ILE A 43 5.68 2.28 -2.79
C ILE A 43 4.66 1.48 -3.61
N PHE A 44 5.02 1.17 -4.85
CA PHE A 44 4.39 0.11 -5.63
C PHE A 44 5.48 -0.92 -5.95
N ILE A 45 5.20 -2.21 -5.71
CA ILE A 45 6.15 -3.27 -6.06
C ILE A 45 5.75 -3.87 -7.40
N LEU A 46 6.58 -3.67 -8.42
CA LEU A 46 6.42 -4.32 -9.71
C LEU A 46 6.96 -5.76 -9.61
N ASP A 47 6.05 -6.64 -9.27
CA ASP A 47 6.31 -8.05 -9.00
C ASP A 47 6.31 -8.87 -10.29
N PRO A 48 7.45 -9.45 -10.72
CA PRO A 48 7.48 -10.32 -11.90
C PRO A 48 6.63 -11.58 -11.70
N GLY A 49 6.40 -12.04 -10.45
CA GLY A 49 5.58 -13.21 -10.16
C GLY A 49 4.11 -13.05 -10.55
N ILE A 50 3.62 -11.83 -10.74
CA ILE A 50 2.25 -11.60 -11.25
C ILE A 50 2.11 -12.14 -12.68
N LEU A 51 3.18 -12.11 -13.49
CA LEU A 51 3.15 -12.64 -14.85
C LEU A 51 3.02 -14.17 -14.88
N ASP A 52 3.52 -14.85 -13.85
CA ASP A 52 3.38 -16.30 -13.70
C ASP A 52 1.94 -16.69 -13.32
N TRP A 53 1.24 -15.82 -12.58
CA TRP A 53 -0.11 -16.08 -12.08
C TRP A 53 -1.23 -15.59 -13.02
N MET A 54 -0.98 -14.53 -13.79
CA MET A 54 -2.01 -13.87 -14.58
C MET A 54 -1.48 -13.44 -15.95
N GLN A 55 -2.22 -13.79 -17.02
CA GLN A 55 -1.93 -13.26 -18.35
C GLN A 55 -2.33 -11.78 -18.43
N VAL A 56 -1.36 -10.90 -18.69
CA VAL A 56 -1.58 -9.46 -18.78
C VAL A 56 -1.35 -8.99 -20.21
N GLY A 57 -2.44 -8.63 -20.90
CA GLY A 57 -2.36 -8.05 -22.24
C GLY A 57 -1.79 -6.63 -22.25
N ALA A 58 -1.26 -6.19 -23.40
CA ALA A 58 -0.63 -4.88 -23.56
C ALA A 58 -1.52 -3.69 -23.13
N ASN A 59 -2.84 -3.78 -23.36
CA ASN A 59 -3.77 -2.73 -22.93
C ASN A 59 -3.81 -2.55 -21.41
N ARG A 60 -3.76 -3.64 -20.64
CA ARG A 60 -3.75 -3.60 -19.18
C ARG A 60 -2.41 -3.07 -18.65
N TRP A 61 -1.30 -3.41 -19.32
CA TRP A 61 0.00 -2.81 -19.03
C TRP A 61 0.03 -1.31 -19.25
N ARG A 62 -0.51 -0.83 -20.39
CA ARG A 62 -0.63 0.60 -20.66
C ARG A 62 -1.48 1.31 -19.61
N PHE A 63 -2.61 0.71 -19.22
CA PHE A 63 -3.45 1.27 -18.16
C PHE A 63 -2.67 1.39 -16.85
N LEU A 64 -1.98 0.32 -16.41
CA LEU A 64 -1.17 0.34 -15.20
C LEU A 64 -0.09 1.42 -15.25
N GLN A 65 0.66 1.52 -16.36
CA GLN A 65 1.70 2.53 -16.55
C GLN A 65 1.13 3.95 -16.37
N GLN A 66 -0.01 4.24 -17.01
CA GLN A 66 -0.66 5.54 -16.91
C GLN A 66 -1.19 5.81 -15.48
N THR A 67 -1.74 4.79 -14.81
CA THR A 67 -2.19 4.89 -13.42
C THR A 67 -1.04 5.18 -12.46
N LEU A 68 0.09 4.49 -12.59
CA LEU A 68 1.26 4.76 -11.74
C LEU A 68 1.81 6.17 -11.97
N HIS A 69 1.82 6.63 -13.23
CA HIS A 69 2.22 7.99 -13.57
C HIS A 69 1.31 9.05 -12.93
N ASP A 70 -0.01 8.91 -13.04
CA ASP A 70 -0.94 9.82 -12.36
C ASP A 70 -0.77 9.76 -10.83
N LEU A 71 -0.65 8.56 -10.25
CA LEU A 71 -0.47 8.38 -8.82
C LEU A 71 0.76 9.12 -8.29
N ASP A 72 1.89 9.05 -9.01
CA ASP A 72 3.10 9.84 -8.68
C ASP A 72 2.84 11.35 -8.77
N GLN A 73 2.17 11.81 -9.82
CA GLN A 73 1.79 13.22 -9.94
C GLN A 73 0.91 13.69 -8.77
N GLN A 74 -0.04 12.88 -8.30
CA GLN A 74 -0.87 13.22 -7.15
C GLN A 74 -0.04 13.20 -5.85
N LEU A 75 0.84 12.23 -5.64
CA LEU A 75 1.72 12.17 -4.46
C LEU A 75 2.70 13.35 -4.41
N ARG A 76 3.18 13.84 -5.56
CA ARG A 76 4.01 15.06 -5.64
C ARG A 76 3.30 16.31 -5.15
N LYS A 77 1.99 16.43 -5.39
CA LYS A 77 1.17 17.53 -4.84
C LYS A 77 1.05 17.45 -3.31
N LEU A 78 1.35 16.30 -2.72
CA LEU A 78 1.37 16.07 -1.27
C LEU A 78 2.78 16.14 -0.67
N ASN A 79 3.75 16.73 -1.39
CA ASN A 79 5.17 16.80 -1.02
C ASN A 79 5.83 15.42 -0.86
N SER A 80 5.35 14.41 -1.59
CA SER A 80 5.92 13.07 -1.63
C SER A 80 6.22 12.67 -3.09
N ARG A 81 6.41 11.37 -3.35
CA ARG A 81 6.47 10.76 -4.69
C ARG A 81 6.16 9.28 -4.58
N LEU A 82 5.88 8.64 -5.72
CA LEU A 82 5.82 7.19 -5.81
C LEU A 82 7.22 6.61 -5.95
N PHE A 83 7.46 5.48 -5.29
CA PHE A 83 8.65 4.65 -5.48
C PHE A 83 8.23 3.31 -6.10
N VAL A 84 8.56 3.07 -7.36
CA VAL A 84 8.27 1.80 -8.04
C VAL A 84 9.44 0.84 -7.85
N VAL A 85 9.30 -0.09 -6.91
CA VAL A 85 10.35 -1.05 -6.58
C VAL A 85 10.17 -2.32 -7.41
N ARG A 86 11.20 -2.74 -8.15
CA ARG A 86 11.15 -3.95 -8.97
C ARG A 86 11.58 -5.17 -8.16
N GLY A 87 10.87 -6.29 -8.31
CA GLY A 87 11.21 -7.56 -7.67
C GLY A 87 10.05 -8.18 -6.91
N LYS A 88 10.26 -9.39 -6.37
CA LYS A 88 9.22 -10.08 -5.61
C LYS A 88 9.11 -9.47 -4.21
N PRO A 89 7.88 -9.29 -3.67
CA PRO A 89 7.69 -8.73 -2.33
C PRO A 89 8.52 -9.43 -1.24
N VAL A 90 8.63 -10.76 -1.31
CA VAL A 90 9.40 -11.57 -0.34
C VAL A 90 10.90 -11.28 -0.35
N ASP A 91 11.43 -10.78 -1.46
CA ASP A 91 12.85 -10.41 -1.59
C ASP A 91 13.05 -8.90 -1.34
N VAL A 92 12.08 -8.09 -1.74
CA VAL A 92 12.10 -6.63 -1.59
C VAL A 92 11.98 -6.22 -0.13
N PHE A 93 11.00 -6.76 0.60
CA PHE A 93 10.70 -6.32 1.97
C PHE A 93 11.87 -6.50 2.94
N PRO A 94 12.55 -7.66 3.02
CA PRO A 94 13.73 -7.82 3.89
C PRO A 94 14.81 -6.77 3.66
N ARG A 95 15.04 -6.38 2.40
CA ARG A 95 15.99 -5.34 2.02
C ARG A 95 15.52 -3.96 2.48
N VAL A 96 14.32 -3.55 2.07
CA VAL A 96 13.83 -2.18 2.32
C VAL A 96 13.53 -1.91 3.80
N PHE A 97 13.11 -2.93 4.55
CA PHE A 97 12.93 -2.87 5.99
C PHE A 97 14.20 -2.42 6.71
N LYS A 98 15.34 -2.98 6.31
CA LYS A 98 16.66 -2.66 6.88
C LYS A 98 17.20 -1.35 6.34
N SER A 99 17.24 -1.20 5.01
CA SER A 99 17.87 -0.02 4.38
C SER A 99 17.13 1.28 4.70
N TRP A 100 15.81 1.23 4.84
CA TRP A 100 14.99 2.41 5.14
C TRP A 100 14.63 2.55 6.62
N ARG A 101 14.99 1.58 7.48
CA ARG A 101 14.61 1.56 8.91
C ARG A 101 13.11 1.74 9.08
N VAL A 102 12.35 0.85 8.47
CA VAL A 102 10.87 0.93 8.45
C VAL A 102 10.32 0.70 9.86
N GLU A 103 9.44 1.59 10.34
CA GLU A 103 8.75 1.46 11.63
C GLU A 103 7.31 0.95 11.44
N LEU A 104 6.65 1.40 10.38
CA LEU A 104 5.26 1.05 10.05
C LEU A 104 5.11 0.77 8.55
N LEU A 105 4.43 -0.33 8.24
CA LEU A 105 3.94 -0.68 6.92
C LEU A 105 2.41 -0.65 6.93
N THR A 106 1.80 0.07 5.98
CA THR A 106 0.34 0.00 5.74
C THR A 106 0.02 -0.47 4.34
N PHE A 107 -1.11 -1.15 4.18
CA PHE A 107 -1.68 -1.49 2.87
C PHE A 107 -3.19 -1.79 2.93
N GLU A 108 -3.85 -1.70 1.79
CA GLU A 108 -5.24 -2.12 1.60
C GLU A 108 -5.33 -3.66 1.51
N THR A 109 -6.26 -4.27 2.25
CA THR A 109 -6.48 -5.73 2.24
C THR A 109 -7.07 -6.20 0.92
N ASP A 110 -6.80 -7.47 0.58
CA ASP A 110 -7.32 -8.11 -0.63
C ASP A 110 -7.66 -9.57 -0.32
N ILE A 111 -8.69 -10.09 -0.99
CA ILE A 111 -9.24 -11.44 -0.75
C ILE A 111 -8.78 -12.47 -1.79
N GLU A 112 -8.04 -12.05 -2.81
CA GLU A 112 -7.53 -12.95 -3.83
C GLU A 112 -6.51 -13.95 -3.25
N PRO A 113 -6.52 -15.24 -3.66
CA PRO A 113 -5.63 -16.25 -3.08
C PRO A 113 -4.14 -15.89 -3.10
N TYR A 114 -3.67 -15.32 -4.21
CA TYR A 114 -2.28 -14.84 -4.31
C TYR A 114 -1.98 -13.73 -3.30
N ALA A 115 -2.89 -12.76 -3.16
CA ALA A 115 -2.73 -11.67 -2.23
C ALA A 115 -2.71 -12.14 -0.78
N LEU A 116 -3.58 -13.08 -0.40
CA LEU A 116 -3.61 -13.65 0.95
C LEU A 116 -2.28 -14.35 1.30
N GLN A 117 -1.74 -15.17 0.39
CA GLN A 117 -0.46 -15.86 0.60
C GLN A 117 0.71 -14.88 0.71
N ARG A 118 0.77 -13.92 -0.22
CA ARG A 118 1.80 -12.87 -0.25
C ARG A 118 1.75 -12.03 1.02
N ASP A 119 0.57 -11.56 1.42
CA ASP A 119 0.40 -10.68 2.58
C ASP A 119 0.73 -11.40 3.88
N ALA A 120 0.35 -12.68 4.01
CA ALA A 120 0.75 -13.51 5.15
C ALA A 120 2.28 -13.66 5.25
N ALA A 121 2.97 -13.87 4.11
CA ALA A 121 4.43 -13.93 4.08
C ALA A 121 5.06 -12.59 4.49
N VAL A 122 4.56 -11.47 3.99
CA VAL A 122 5.04 -10.13 4.33
C VAL A 122 4.80 -9.78 5.80
N GLN A 123 3.62 -10.10 6.35
CA GLN A 123 3.33 -9.90 7.77
C GLN A 123 4.25 -10.74 8.66
N LYS A 124 4.56 -11.98 8.26
CA LYS A 124 5.52 -12.83 8.98
C LYS A 124 6.93 -12.22 8.98
N LEU A 125 7.37 -11.70 7.83
CA LEU A 125 8.67 -11.01 7.71
C LEU A 125 8.70 -9.74 8.57
N ALA A 126 7.68 -8.91 8.49
CA ALA A 126 7.57 -7.68 9.28
C ALA A 126 7.60 -7.97 10.78
N LYS A 127 6.87 -8.99 11.24
CA LYS A 127 6.88 -9.43 12.64
C LYS A 127 8.28 -9.87 13.10
N ALA A 128 9.03 -10.58 12.26
CA ALA A 128 10.39 -11.02 12.59
C ALA A 128 11.37 -9.85 12.72
N GLU A 129 11.17 -8.77 11.97
CA GLU A 129 12.01 -7.56 11.98
C GLU A 129 11.46 -6.47 12.93
N GLY A 130 10.40 -6.75 13.71
CA GLY A 130 9.83 -5.81 14.69
C GLY A 130 9.03 -4.65 14.07
N ILE A 131 8.55 -4.81 12.83
CA ILE A 131 7.86 -3.76 12.07
C ILE A 131 6.37 -3.86 12.31
N LYS A 132 5.74 -2.73 12.63
CA LYS A 132 4.29 -2.66 12.77
C LYS A 132 3.62 -2.76 11.40
N VAL A 133 2.55 -3.54 11.29
CA VAL A 133 1.74 -3.65 10.07
C VAL A 133 0.29 -3.33 10.40
N ASP A 134 -0.26 -2.29 9.78
CA ASP A 134 -1.68 -1.92 9.90
C ASP A 134 -2.34 -2.03 8.52
N THR A 135 -3.43 -2.79 8.43
CA THR A 135 -4.14 -3.06 7.16
C THR A 135 -5.55 -2.52 7.20
N HIS A 136 -6.04 -2.03 6.07
CA HIS A 136 -7.39 -1.44 5.97
C HIS A 136 -8.21 -2.08 4.85
N CYS A 137 -9.50 -2.33 5.11
CA CYS A 137 -10.43 -2.79 4.08
C CYS A 137 -11.13 -1.58 3.44
N SER A 138 -10.59 -1.12 2.31
CA SER A 138 -11.14 0.01 1.54
C SER A 138 -11.30 -0.27 0.05
N HIS A 139 -11.08 -1.53 -0.38
CA HIS A 139 -11.31 -1.93 -1.77
C HIS A 139 -12.79 -2.20 -2.06
N THR A 140 -13.52 -2.63 -1.03
CA THR A 140 -14.96 -2.90 -1.05
C THR A 140 -15.67 -2.07 0.00
N ILE A 141 -16.91 -1.68 -0.28
CA ILE A 141 -17.75 -0.91 0.65
C ILE A 141 -17.96 -1.66 1.97
N TYR A 142 -18.22 -2.97 1.87
CA TYR A 142 -18.37 -3.87 3.01
C TYR A 142 -17.19 -4.84 3.05
N ASN A 143 -16.65 -5.07 4.25
CA ASN A 143 -15.62 -6.10 4.45
C ASN A 143 -16.25 -7.50 4.30
N PRO A 144 -15.78 -8.34 3.36
CA PRO A 144 -16.30 -9.69 3.15
C PRO A 144 -16.27 -10.57 4.41
N GLU A 145 -15.24 -10.44 5.26
CA GLU A 145 -15.15 -11.18 6.53
C GLU A 145 -16.30 -10.83 7.48
N LEU A 146 -16.66 -9.54 7.55
CA LEU A 146 -17.78 -9.08 8.37
C LEU A 146 -19.12 -9.53 7.80
N VAL A 147 -19.28 -9.54 6.47
CA VAL A 147 -20.48 -10.07 5.80
C VAL A 147 -20.66 -11.56 6.10
N ILE A 148 -19.59 -12.34 5.98
CA ILE A 148 -19.59 -13.78 6.26
C ILE A 148 -19.89 -14.04 7.75
N ALA A 149 -19.23 -13.32 8.66
CA ALA A 149 -19.46 -13.44 10.09
C ALA A 149 -20.91 -13.10 10.47
N LYS A 150 -21.46 -12.02 9.90
CA LYS A 150 -22.84 -11.60 10.11
C LYS A 150 -23.86 -12.62 9.57
N ASN A 151 -23.47 -13.41 8.57
CA ASN A 151 -24.27 -14.51 8.02
C ASN A 151 -23.83 -15.88 8.56
N MET A 152 -23.52 -15.96 9.86
CA MET A 152 -23.23 -17.21 10.58
C MET A 152 -22.06 -18.01 9.97
N GLY A 153 -21.01 -17.31 9.56
CA GLY A 153 -19.79 -17.93 9.03
C GLY A 153 -19.91 -18.44 7.58
N LYS A 154 -20.97 -18.08 6.84
CA LYS A 154 -21.17 -18.48 5.44
C LYS A 154 -21.37 -17.27 4.53
N ALA A 155 -20.74 -17.28 3.36
CA ALA A 155 -21.00 -16.28 2.35
C ALA A 155 -22.45 -16.40 1.83
N PRO A 156 -23.23 -15.30 1.78
CA PRO A 156 -24.52 -15.30 1.10
C PRO A 156 -24.35 -15.65 -0.38
N ILE A 157 -25.05 -16.69 -0.85
CA ILE A 157 -24.96 -17.16 -2.26
C ILE A 157 -26.09 -16.62 -3.15
N THR A 158 -27.06 -15.90 -2.57
CA THR A 158 -28.10 -15.18 -3.33
C THR A 158 -28.00 -13.70 -3.07
N TYR A 159 -28.24 -12.89 -4.10
CA TYR A 159 -28.08 -11.44 -4.02
C TYR A 159 -29.02 -10.80 -2.98
N GLN A 160 -30.27 -11.24 -2.91
CA GLN A 160 -31.22 -10.72 -1.91
C GLN A 160 -30.80 -11.03 -0.47
N LYS A 161 -30.24 -12.23 -0.24
CA LYS A 161 -29.66 -12.56 1.07
C LYS A 161 -28.45 -11.69 1.38
N PHE A 162 -27.58 -11.46 0.39
CA PHE A 162 -26.45 -10.54 0.52
C PHE A 162 -26.91 -9.13 0.94
N LEU A 163 -27.91 -8.56 0.26
CA LEU A 163 -28.49 -7.25 0.61
C LEU A 163 -28.97 -7.20 2.07
N SER A 164 -29.78 -8.19 2.48
CA SER A 164 -30.31 -8.24 3.86
C SER A 164 -29.22 -8.30 4.94
N VAL A 165 -28.02 -8.77 4.59
CA VAL A 165 -26.88 -8.87 5.51
C VAL A 165 -26.12 -7.55 5.55
N VAL A 166 -25.82 -6.95 4.40
CA VAL A 166 -25.06 -5.70 4.34
C VAL A 166 -25.83 -4.49 4.86
N ASP A 167 -27.16 -4.50 4.78
CA ASP A 167 -28.03 -3.46 5.38
C ASP A 167 -27.88 -3.35 6.90
N GLN A 168 -27.35 -4.40 7.55
CA GLN A 168 -27.09 -4.43 8.99
C GLN A 168 -25.65 -4.02 9.35
N LEU A 169 -24.81 -3.73 8.35
CA LEU A 169 -23.42 -3.32 8.52
C LEU A 169 -23.30 -1.81 8.33
N LYS A 170 -22.40 -1.19 9.08
CA LYS A 170 -22.08 0.23 8.91
C LYS A 170 -21.08 0.39 7.76
N VAL A 171 -21.33 1.38 6.91
CA VAL A 171 -20.37 1.81 5.89
C VAL A 171 -19.36 2.77 6.55
N PRO A 172 -18.05 2.55 6.42
CA PRO A 172 -17.05 3.51 6.87
C PRO A 172 -17.22 4.88 6.21
N LYS A 173 -16.81 5.93 6.90
CA LYS A 173 -16.81 7.29 6.33
C LYS A 173 -15.82 7.34 5.17
N VAL A 174 -16.26 7.87 4.03
CA VAL A 174 -15.38 8.20 2.90
C VAL A 174 -14.41 9.30 3.34
N LEU A 175 -13.11 9.06 3.17
CA LEU A 175 -12.08 10.01 3.56
C LEU A 175 -11.75 10.98 2.42
N GLU A 176 -11.49 12.23 2.81
CA GLU A 176 -10.89 13.22 1.94
C GLU A 176 -9.42 12.88 1.62
N LEU A 177 -8.81 13.68 0.76
CA LEU A 177 -7.38 13.59 0.46
C LEU A 177 -6.53 13.74 1.75
N PRO A 178 -5.42 13.01 1.87
CA PRO A 178 -4.43 13.27 2.90
C PRO A 178 -3.94 14.71 2.84
N GLU A 179 -3.64 15.29 3.99
CA GLU A 179 -2.96 16.57 4.06
C GLU A 179 -1.55 16.46 3.45
N GLN A 180 -1.05 17.57 2.90
CA GLN A 180 0.33 17.61 2.40
C GLN A 180 1.31 17.36 3.54
N LEU A 181 2.43 16.69 3.24
CA LEU A 181 3.49 16.52 4.22
C LEU A 181 4.10 17.89 4.55
N VAL A 182 4.21 18.21 5.85
CA VAL A 182 4.82 19.45 6.34
C VAL A 182 6.28 19.55 5.89
N LYS A 183 7.01 18.42 5.97
CA LYS A 183 8.38 18.30 5.49
C LYS A 183 8.37 18.07 3.97
N LYS A 184 8.88 19.06 3.22
CA LYS A 184 9.00 18.98 1.75
C LYS A 184 10.18 18.15 1.25
N ALA A 185 11.08 17.76 2.15
CA ALA A 185 12.26 16.99 1.79
C ALA A 185 11.90 15.52 1.56
N LEU A 186 12.29 14.99 0.41
CA LEU A 186 12.18 13.57 0.13
C LEU A 186 13.09 12.76 1.08
N PRO A 187 12.76 11.48 1.33
CA PRO A 187 13.64 10.57 2.07
C PRO A 187 15.04 10.52 1.45
N PRO A 188 16.09 10.28 2.25
CA PRO A 188 17.44 10.12 1.73
C PRO A 188 17.52 8.91 0.77
N LYS A 189 18.30 9.05 -0.30
CA LYS A 189 18.56 7.99 -1.29
C LYS A 189 19.16 6.76 -0.61
N ASP A 190 18.59 5.59 -0.85
CA ASP A 190 19.17 4.33 -0.42
C ASP A 190 20.35 3.89 -1.31
N GLU A 191 20.97 2.76 -1.00
CA GLU A 191 22.12 2.23 -1.76
C GLU A 191 21.80 1.97 -3.25
N VAL A 192 20.53 1.65 -3.57
CA VAL A 192 20.11 1.39 -4.95
C VAL A 192 19.93 2.73 -5.68
N GLU A 193 19.28 3.71 -5.05
CA GLU A 193 19.13 5.07 -5.58
C GLU A 193 20.47 5.81 -5.72
N GLN A 194 21.49 5.42 -4.95
CA GLN A 194 22.86 5.97 -5.07
C GLN A 194 23.61 5.41 -6.28
N GLN A 195 23.25 4.20 -6.75
CA GLN A 195 23.84 3.57 -7.93
C GLN A 195 23.10 3.96 -9.21
N ASP A 196 21.79 4.13 -9.12
CA ASP A 196 20.92 4.57 -10.21
C ASP A 196 19.86 5.54 -9.68
N ASP A 197 19.99 6.81 -10.06
CA ASP A 197 19.06 7.88 -9.68
C ASP A 197 17.61 7.60 -10.12
N ASN A 198 17.42 6.73 -11.11
CA ASN A 198 16.11 6.35 -11.65
C ASN A 198 15.63 4.97 -11.15
N ALA A 199 16.29 4.37 -10.17
CA ALA A 199 16.01 3.00 -9.70
C ALA A 199 14.54 2.75 -9.31
N TYR A 200 13.86 3.79 -8.82
CA TYR A 200 12.46 3.75 -8.37
C TYR A 200 11.53 4.66 -9.17
N ASP A 201 11.95 5.08 -10.36
CA ASP A 201 11.13 5.90 -11.24
C ASP A 201 9.94 5.14 -11.79
N VAL A 202 8.93 5.92 -12.17
CA VAL A 202 7.62 5.42 -12.61
C VAL A 202 7.61 5.04 -14.09
N LEU A 203 8.67 5.42 -14.82
CA LEU A 203 8.87 5.02 -16.20
C LEU A 203 9.22 3.52 -16.22
N LEU A 204 8.22 2.71 -16.58
CA LEU A 204 8.34 1.27 -16.79
C LEU A 204 9.14 0.97 -18.05
#